data_AF-A0A534R136-F1
#
_entry.id   AF-A0A534R136-F1
#
_cell.length_a   1.000
_cell.length_b   1.000
_cell.length_c   1.000
_cell.angle_alpha   90.00
_cell.angle_beta   90.00
_cell.angle_gamma   90.00
#
_symmetry.space_group_name_H-M   'P 1'
#
loop_
_entity.id
_entity.type
_entity.pdbx_description
1 polymer ?
#
loop_
_entity_poly.entity_id
_entity_poly.type
_entity_poly.pdbx_seq_one_letter_code
_entity_poly.pdbx_strand_id
1 'polypeptide(L)'
;MPTRLVTVVSVGTLLSLAACSPPIGVSRVGARAVYRSLTANALSTDRASEWTRNTVNSWGLLGPFDDDPEGALSTLREIVTSGRGGSPEVFALGELSFLHAQDTGKKAYYLAAAVYTYAFLLPERRQEQPAELDPQTRLAADLYNRAITLAFRSRDGRTVELAPGTYPLPFGQVEVWMNPGCLYWGDRRLVDFVPVAELAVRGMRNRYRLPGMGAPLAARAVPREDVNLARSLISPRARVAATALLRLYHVHDGITSGRLSGTLEVYTANDAETVALEGRTVPLEIEETATIALQLADSPMWKRELWGFLGRAQTGDQLPFLVSNMPYERGRIPIVFVHGTASSPGRWADMANDLLADPWIRHRYQFWFFMYDTGNPIAYSGMLLRDKLTDAVSRLDPEGDDPCLRQMVVIGHSQGGLLTKLIAVDTGSRLWNSISRVPLAELPASEDFRTLLGRALFVQPLPFVRRVVFVATPHRGSFRTGAWVNGLLRRLVRLPGNLVLMSRDTLSQGRGAFYAARTTARIPTAAENM
;
A
#
# COMPACT_ATOMS: atom_id res chain seq x y z
N MET A 1 -23.81 -56.02 46.72
CA MET A 1 -24.18 -55.92 45.29
C MET A 1 -25.52 -55.19 45.01
N PRO A 2 -25.81 -53.96 45.53
CA PRO A 2 -26.96 -53.19 45.04
C PRO A 2 -26.59 -51.90 44.27
N THR A 3 -25.37 -51.40 44.39
CA THR A 3 -24.95 -50.11 43.79
C THR A 3 -24.68 -50.18 42.28
N ARG A 4 -24.23 -51.33 41.74
CA ARG A 4 -24.00 -51.49 40.29
C ARG A 4 -25.30 -51.56 39.48
N LEU A 5 -26.39 -52.05 40.06
CA LEU A 5 -27.68 -52.19 39.36
C LEU A 5 -28.35 -50.82 39.17
N VAL A 6 -28.28 -49.96 40.18
CA VAL A 6 -28.86 -48.61 40.13
C VAL A 6 -28.14 -47.73 39.09
N THR A 7 -26.81 -47.79 39.00
CA THR A 7 -26.06 -47.03 38.00
C THR A 7 -26.34 -47.49 36.56
N VAL A 8 -26.50 -48.81 36.33
CA VAL A 8 -26.82 -49.35 35.00
C VAL A 8 -28.25 -48.98 34.58
N VAL A 9 -29.21 -48.97 35.50
CA VAL A 9 -30.58 -48.53 35.24
C VAL A 9 -30.64 -47.03 34.98
N SER A 10 -29.90 -46.19 35.73
CA SER A 10 -29.84 -44.74 35.50
C SER A 10 -29.19 -44.36 34.16
N VAL A 11 -28.13 -45.06 33.75
CA VAL A 11 -27.48 -44.85 32.43
C VAL A 11 -28.38 -45.34 31.29
N GLY A 12 -29.05 -46.49 31.47
CA GLY A 12 -30.02 -47.00 30.50
C GLY A 12 -31.23 -46.07 30.32
N THR A 13 -31.70 -45.44 31.41
CA THR A 13 -32.83 -44.50 31.37
C THR A 13 -32.45 -43.17 30.70
N LEU A 14 -31.24 -42.67 30.93
CA LEU A 14 -30.70 -41.48 30.24
C LEU A 14 -30.46 -41.72 28.75
N LEU A 15 -30.00 -42.93 28.37
CA LEU A 15 -29.86 -43.33 26.96
C LEU A 15 -31.21 -43.52 26.27
N SER A 16 -32.23 -44.05 26.97
CA SER A 16 -33.58 -44.18 26.40
C SER A 16 -34.29 -42.83 26.24
N LEU A 17 -34.01 -41.84 27.11
CA LEU A 17 -34.55 -40.48 26.97
C LEU A 17 -33.91 -39.70 25.81
N ALA A 18 -32.63 -39.96 25.52
CA ALA A 18 -31.98 -39.44 24.32
C ALA A 18 -32.53 -40.10 23.03
N ALA A 19 -32.92 -41.38 23.09
CA ALA A 19 -33.48 -42.14 21.97
C ALA A 19 -34.92 -41.73 21.58
N CYS A 20 -35.61 -40.92 22.40
CA CYS A 20 -36.95 -40.39 22.12
C CYS A 20 -36.95 -38.98 21.52
N SER A 21 -35.79 -38.35 21.32
CA SER A 21 -35.73 -37.09 20.58
C SER A 21 -35.88 -37.37 19.09
N PRO A 22 -36.71 -36.59 18.36
CA PRO A 22 -36.82 -36.77 16.92
C PRO A 22 -35.44 -36.61 16.27
N PRO A 23 -35.10 -37.41 15.23
CA PRO A 23 -33.78 -37.36 14.58
C PRO A 23 -33.49 -36.00 13.91
N ILE A 24 -34.54 -35.20 13.71
CA ILE A 24 -34.48 -33.83 13.22
C ILE A 24 -35.02 -32.91 14.32
N GLY A 25 -34.18 -31.99 14.78
CA GLY A 25 -34.54 -31.01 15.80
C GLY A 25 -34.12 -29.60 15.39
N VAL A 26 -34.93 -28.61 15.77
CA VAL A 26 -34.63 -27.20 15.55
C VAL A 26 -34.56 -26.50 16.90
N SER A 27 -33.49 -25.75 17.13
CA SER A 27 -33.36 -24.88 18.29
C SER A 27 -33.12 -23.45 17.84
N ARG A 28 -33.74 -22.49 18.54
CA ARG A 28 -33.53 -21.07 18.27
C ARG A 28 -32.17 -20.66 18.85
N VAL A 29 -31.26 -20.24 17.98
CA VAL A 29 -29.95 -19.69 18.36
C VAL A 29 -29.84 -18.22 17.93
N GLY A 30 -28.83 -17.51 18.44
CA GLY A 30 -28.61 -16.10 18.07
C GLY A 30 -28.27 -15.94 16.59
N ALA A 31 -28.78 -14.88 15.95
CA ALA A 31 -28.58 -14.62 14.51
C ALA A 31 -27.10 -14.62 14.09
N ARG A 32 -26.20 -14.10 14.94
CA ARG A 32 -24.76 -14.12 14.70
C ARG A 32 -24.17 -15.54 14.65
N ALA A 33 -24.71 -16.47 15.43
CA ALA A 33 -24.27 -17.87 15.42
C ALA A 33 -24.71 -18.56 14.13
N VAL A 34 -25.98 -18.36 13.71
CA VAL A 34 -26.48 -18.84 12.41
C VAL A 34 -25.62 -18.30 11.28
N TYR A 35 -25.38 -16.99 11.26
CA TYR A 35 -24.59 -16.35 10.20
C TYR A 35 -23.16 -16.89 10.13
N ARG A 36 -22.47 -17.07 11.27
CA ARG A 36 -21.14 -17.71 11.30
C ARG A 36 -21.16 -19.12 10.72
N SER A 37 -22.22 -19.89 10.99
CA SER A 37 -22.37 -21.23 10.42
C SER A 37 -22.57 -21.17 8.91
N LEU A 38 -23.41 -20.24 8.42
CA LEU A 38 -23.69 -20.05 6.98
C LEU A 38 -22.48 -19.56 6.20
N THR A 39 -21.59 -18.78 6.82
CA THR A 39 -20.39 -18.25 6.17
C THR A 39 -19.12 -19.04 6.47
N ALA A 40 -19.21 -20.15 7.21
CA ALA A 40 -18.06 -21.02 7.47
C ALA A 40 -17.57 -21.62 6.14
N ASN A 41 -16.26 -21.63 5.96
CA ASN A 41 -15.58 -22.12 4.76
C ASN A 41 -14.10 -22.36 5.06
N ALA A 42 -13.37 -22.90 4.10
CA ALA A 42 -11.95 -23.25 4.25
C ALA A 42 -11.01 -22.08 4.61
N LEU A 43 -11.41 -20.83 4.36
CA LEU A 43 -10.60 -19.65 4.68
C LEU A 43 -10.86 -19.10 6.08
N SER A 44 -12.04 -19.39 6.64
CA SER A 44 -12.47 -18.87 7.94
C SER A 44 -12.52 -19.92 9.04
N THR A 45 -12.46 -21.20 8.67
CA THR A 45 -12.53 -22.38 9.53
C THR A 45 -11.74 -23.52 8.92
N ASP A 46 -11.45 -24.56 9.69
CA ASP A 46 -10.76 -25.77 9.22
C ASP A 46 -11.73 -26.79 8.56
N ARG A 47 -12.79 -26.31 7.91
CA ARG A 47 -13.79 -27.15 7.25
C ARG A 47 -14.36 -26.47 6.00
N ALA A 48 -14.82 -27.30 5.07
CA ALA A 48 -15.49 -26.84 3.87
C ALA A 48 -16.83 -26.14 4.16
N SER A 49 -17.23 -25.24 3.26
CA SER A 49 -18.53 -24.60 3.28
C SER A 49 -19.67 -25.60 3.19
N GLU A 50 -20.85 -25.24 3.69
CA GLU A 50 -22.04 -26.09 3.59
C GLU A 50 -22.41 -26.40 2.13
N TRP A 51 -22.09 -25.51 1.18
CA TRP A 51 -22.27 -25.78 -0.25
C TRP A 51 -21.42 -26.96 -0.71
N THR A 52 -20.12 -26.90 -0.45
CA THR A 52 -19.19 -27.98 -0.79
C THR A 52 -19.56 -29.27 -0.08
N ARG A 53 -19.91 -29.21 1.22
CA ARG A 53 -20.33 -30.39 2.00
C ARG A 53 -21.59 -31.02 1.42
N ASN A 54 -22.60 -30.23 1.07
CA ASN A 54 -23.83 -30.74 0.46
C ASN A 54 -23.56 -31.37 -0.91
N THR A 55 -22.73 -30.73 -1.74
CA THR A 55 -22.32 -31.28 -3.04
C THR A 55 -21.64 -32.62 -2.87
N VAL A 56 -20.57 -32.72 -2.07
CA VAL A 56 -19.84 -33.99 -1.93
C VAL A 56 -20.65 -35.05 -1.19
N ASN A 57 -21.54 -34.66 -0.27
CA ASN A 57 -22.44 -35.60 0.39
C ASN A 57 -23.46 -36.21 -0.60
N SER A 58 -23.94 -35.44 -1.58
CA SER A 58 -24.83 -35.97 -2.63
C SER A 58 -24.17 -37.04 -3.50
N TRP A 59 -22.84 -37.01 -3.60
CA TRP A 59 -22.02 -38.03 -4.26
C TRP A 59 -21.51 -39.13 -3.32
N GLY A 60 -21.87 -39.08 -2.03
CA GLY A 60 -21.37 -40.02 -1.02
C GLY A 60 -19.89 -39.87 -0.68
N LEU A 61 -19.28 -38.72 -1.02
CA LEU A 61 -17.85 -38.44 -0.88
C LEU A 61 -17.48 -37.68 0.39
N LEU A 62 -18.46 -37.32 1.24
CA LEU A 62 -18.18 -36.55 2.46
C LEU A 62 -17.31 -37.35 3.46
N GLY A 63 -17.72 -38.58 3.80
CA GLY A 63 -16.91 -39.47 4.64
C GLY A 63 -15.60 -39.90 3.98
N PRO A 64 -15.61 -40.35 2.70
CA PRO A 64 -14.39 -40.66 1.97
C PRO A 64 -13.37 -39.53 1.94
N PHE A 65 -13.78 -38.25 1.91
CA PHE A 65 -12.83 -37.15 1.97
C PHE A 65 -12.11 -37.03 3.33
N ASP A 66 -12.79 -37.38 4.42
CA ASP A 66 -12.18 -37.38 5.76
C ASP A 66 -11.17 -38.54 5.91
N ASP A 67 -11.43 -39.69 5.28
CA ASP A 67 -10.60 -40.90 5.38
C ASP A 67 -9.48 -40.97 4.32
N ASP A 68 -9.79 -40.63 3.07
CA ASP A 68 -8.89 -40.60 1.90
C ASP A 68 -9.16 -39.35 1.03
N PRO A 69 -8.63 -38.18 1.44
CA PRO A 69 -8.85 -36.93 0.72
C PRO A 69 -8.40 -36.99 -0.75
N GLU A 70 -7.27 -37.65 -1.04
CA GLU A 70 -6.72 -37.70 -2.41
C GLU A 70 -7.60 -38.57 -3.32
N GLY A 71 -8.06 -39.72 -2.82
CA GLY A 71 -9.02 -40.57 -3.51
C GLY A 71 -10.35 -39.86 -3.76
N ALA A 72 -10.92 -39.21 -2.74
CA ALA A 72 -12.17 -38.47 -2.88
C ALA A 72 -12.07 -37.31 -3.88
N LEU A 73 -10.96 -36.55 -3.86
CA LEU A 73 -10.69 -35.50 -4.85
C LEU A 73 -10.56 -36.07 -6.27
N SER A 74 -9.89 -37.22 -6.43
CA SER A 74 -9.76 -37.91 -7.70
C SER A 74 -11.12 -38.35 -8.26
N THR A 75 -11.97 -38.97 -7.43
CA THR A 75 -13.33 -39.37 -7.79
C THR A 75 -14.21 -38.18 -8.15
N LEU A 76 -14.15 -37.09 -7.37
CA LEU A 76 -14.90 -35.87 -7.66
C LEU A 76 -14.46 -35.23 -8.99
N ARG A 77 -13.16 -35.24 -9.28
CA ARG A 77 -12.64 -34.82 -10.59
C ARG A 77 -13.17 -35.71 -11.72
N GLU A 78 -13.20 -37.03 -11.53
CA GLU A 78 -13.77 -37.95 -12.52
C GLU A 78 -15.22 -37.59 -12.84
N ILE A 79 -16.04 -37.33 -11.82
CA ILE A 79 -17.45 -36.91 -11.98
C ILE A 79 -17.57 -35.66 -12.86
N VAL A 80 -16.73 -34.64 -12.63
CA VAL A 80 -16.67 -33.42 -13.45
C VAL A 80 -16.24 -33.76 -14.89
N THR A 81 -15.12 -34.45 -15.06
CA THR A 81 -14.54 -34.74 -16.38
C THR A 81 -15.37 -35.71 -17.22
N SER A 82 -16.20 -36.55 -16.60
CA SER A 82 -17.16 -37.41 -17.31
C SER A 82 -18.45 -36.69 -17.72
N GLY A 83 -18.58 -35.39 -17.39
CA GLY A 83 -19.79 -34.59 -17.64
C GLY A 83 -20.98 -34.94 -16.74
N ARG A 84 -20.76 -35.67 -15.63
CA ARG A 84 -21.80 -36.02 -14.65
C ARG A 84 -21.99 -34.91 -13.62
N GLY A 85 -20.92 -34.20 -13.29
CA GLY A 85 -20.92 -33.00 -12.46
C GLY A 85 -20.89 -31.72 -13.29
N GLY A 86 -21.00 -30.59 -12.61
CA GLY A 86 -20.91 -29.25 -13.19
C GLY A 86 -20.28 -28.25 -12.23
N SER A 87 -20.80 -27.02 -12.25
CA SER A 87 -20.27 -25.90 -11.46
C SER A 87 -20.17 -26.18 -9.95
N PRO A 88 -21.15 -26.83 -9.28
CA PRO A 88 -21.03 -27.14 -7.85
C PRO A 88 -19.85 -28.07 -7.51
N GLU A 89 -19.60 -29.08 -8.34
CA GLU A 89 -18.49 -30.02 -8.16
C GLU A 89 -17.13 -29.35 -8.45
N VAL A 90 -17.06 -28.46 -9.45
CA VAL A 90 -15.85 -27.67 -9.72
C VAL A 90 -15.53 -26.74 -8.54
N PHE A 91 -16.54 -26.08 -7.97
CA PHE A 91 -16.36 -25.28 -6.76
C PHE A 91 -15.88 -26.13 -5.59
N ALA A 92 -16.52 -27.28 -5.35
CA ALA A 92 -16.15 -28.21 -4.30
C ALA A 92 -14.72 -28.74 -4.44
N LEU A 93 -14.27 -29.05 -5.66
CA LEU A 93 -12.87 -29.43 -5.94
C LEU A 93 -11.91 -28.32 -5.55
N GLY A 94 -12.24 -27.06 -5.83
CA GLY A 94 -11.43 -25.90 -5.45
C GLY A 94 -11.28 -25.76 -3.94
N GLU A 95 -12.38 -25.79 -3.21
CA GLU A 95 -12.38 -25.63 -1.74
C GLU A 95 -11.73 -26.84 -1.02
N LEU A 96 -12.06 -28.08 -1.43
CA LEU A 96 -11.48 -29.28 -0.82
C LEU A 96 -10.00 -29.46 -1.14
N SER A 97 -9.56 -29.11 -2.36
CA SER A 97 -8.13 -29.09 -2.68
C SER A 97 -7.39 -28.09 -1.80
N PHE A 98 -8.00 -26.94 -1.50
CA PHE A 98 -7.41 -25.94 -0.64
C PHE A 98 -7.25 -26.45 0.81
N LEU A 99 -8.28 -27.09 1.37
CA LEU A 99 -8.22 -27.69 2.70
C LEU A 99 -7.14 -28.77 2.77
N HIS A 100 -7.15 -29.71 1.83
CA HIS A 100 -6.14 -30.75 1.79
C HIS A 100 -4.71 -30.19 1.66
N ALA A 101 -4.54 -29.08 0.92
CA ALA A 101 -3.27 -28.38 0.84
C ALA A 101 -2.86 -27.71 2.17
N GLN A 102 -3.81 -27.19 2.95
CA GLN A 102 -3.55 -26.66 4.29
C GLN A 102 -3.08 -27.76 5.25
N ASP A 103 -3.73 -28.92 5.21
CA ASP A 103 -3.42 -30.03 6.11
C ASP A 103 -2.06 -30.67 5.80
N THR A 104 -1.73 -30.79 4.51
CA THR A 104 -0.52 -31.49 4.05
C THR A 104 0.66 -30.58 3.73
N GLY A 105 0.42 -29.29 3.51
CA GLY A 105 1.41 -28.33 2.99
C GLY A 105 1.79 -28.56 1.52
N LYS A 106 1.13 -29.46 0.79
CA LYS A 106 1.47 -29.80 -0.61
C LYS A 106 1.06 -28.67 -1.56
N LYS A 107 2.05 -27.96 -2.10
CA LYS A 107 1.85 -26.86 -3.08
C LYS A 107 1.03 -27.24 -4.32
N ALA A 108 1.12 -28.49 -4.78
CA ALA A 108 0.36 -28.99 -5.93
C ALA A 108 -1.16 -28.85 -5.73
N TYR A 109 -1.66 -29.04 -4.50
CA TYR A 109 -3.07 -28.90 -4.19
C TYR A 109 -3.52 -27.45 -4.01
N TYR A 110 -2.64 -26.55 -3.55
CA TYR A 110 -2.92 -25.11 -3.66
C TYR A 110 -3.06 -24.70 -5.12
N LEU A 111 -2.17 -25.16 -6.00
CA LEU A 111 -2.27 -24.84 -7.42
C LEU A 111 -3.52 -25.46 -8.07
N ALA A 112 -3.92 -26.68 -7.68
CA ALA A 112 -5.18 -27.28 -8.08
C ALA A 112 -6.39 -26.46 -7.62
N ALA A 113 -6.38 -25.98 -6.37
CA ALA A 113 -7.43 -25.10 -5.86
C ALA A 113 -7.55 -23.82 -6.69
N ALA A 114 -6.43 -23.20 -7.08
CA ALA A 114 -6.43 -22.05 -7.99
C ALA A 114 -7.00 -22.40 -9.37
N VAL A 115 -6.65 -23.57 -9.94
CA VAL A 115 -7.18 -24.03 -11.24
C VAL A 115 -8.70 -24.20 -11.19
N TYR A 116 -9.23 -24.90 -10.19
CA TYR A 116 -10.66 -25.16 -10.09
C TYR A 116 -11.47 -23.91 -9.80
N THR A 117 -10.99 -23.05 -8.90
CA THR A 117 -11.67 -21.78 -8.61
C THR A 117 -11.63 -20.81 -9.79
N TYR A 118 -10.54 -20.80 -10.58
CA TYR A 118 -10.50 -20.06 -11.85
C TYR A 118 -11.53 -20.60 -12.85
N ALA A 119 -11.63 -21.92 -13.02
CA ALA A 119 -12.62 -22.56 -13.89
C ALA A 119 -14.07 -22.27 -13.46
N PHE A 120 -14.34 -22.25 -12.15
CA PHE A 120 -15.65 -21.89 -11.59
C PHE A 120 -16.01 -20.41 -11.87
N LEU A 121 -15.03 -19.50 -11.72
CA LEU A 121 -15.23 -18.07 -11.96
C LEU A 121 -15.39 -17.74 -13.46
N LEU A 122 -14.77 -18.55 -14.32
CA LEU A 122 -14.75 -18.39 -15.78
C LEU A 122 -15.21 -19.68 -16.47
N PRO A 123 -16.50 -20.05 -16.37
CA PRO A 123 -17.03 -21.24 -17.03
C PRO A 123 -17.08 -21.06 -18.55
N GLU A 124 -16.91 -22.16 -19.30
CA GLU A 124 -16.95 -22.18 -20.77
C GLU A 124 -18.27 -21.60 -21.30
N ARG A 125 -19.39 -22.06 -20.72
CA ARG A 125 -20.71 -21.61 -21.12
C ARG A 125 -21.14 -20.46 -20.24
N ARG A 126 -21.55 -19.35 -20.87
CA ARG A 126 -22.07 -18.17 -20.16
C ARG A 126 -23.29 -18.47 -19.28
N GLN A 127 -24.05 -19.51 -19.61
CA GLN A 127 -25.22 -19.95 -18.85
C GLN A 127 -24.85 -20.64 -17.52
N GLU A 128 -23.62 -21.14 -17.40
CA GLU A 128 -23.10 -21.78 -16.18
C GLU A 128 -22.45 -20.76 -15.23
N GLN A 129 -22.48 -19.47 -15.59
CA GLN A 129 -21.98 -18.40 -14.75
C GLN A 129 -22.79 -18.33 -13.45
N PRO A 130 -22.12 -18.29 -12.28
CA PRO A 130 -22.80 -18.07 -11.02
C PRO A 130 -23.67 -16.80 -11.07
N ALA A 131 -24.78 -16.81 -10.34
CA ALA A 131 -25.62 -15.63 -10.22
C ALA A 131 -24.81 -14.45 -9.62
N GLU A 132 -25.15 -13.22 -10.00
CA GLU A 132 -24.39 -12.01 -9.61
C GLU A 132 -24.19 -11.88 -8.09
N LEU A 133 -25.19 -12.30 -7.31
CA LEU A 133 -25.17 -12.26 -5.84
C LEU A 133 -24.82 -13.61 -5.19
N ASP A 134 -24.35 -14.59 -5.97
CA ASP A 134 -23.91 -15.87 -5.43
C ASP A 134 -22.65 -15.70 -4.56
N PRO A 135 -22.71 -15.97 -3.24
CA PRO A 135 -21.57 -15.86 -2.35
C PRO A 135 -20.38 -16.76 -2.73
N GLN A 136 -20.63 -17.87 -3.44
CA GLN A 136 -19.59 -18.77 -3.92
C GLN A 136 -18.63 -18.06 -4.87
N THR A 137 -19.11 -17.08 -5.65
CA THR A 137 -18.26 -16.26 -6.53
C THR A 137 -17.18 -15.52 -5.74
N ARG A 138 -17.57 -14.86 -4.64
CA ARG A 138 -16.60 -14.15 -3.79
C ARG A 138 -15.65 -15.12 -3.10
N LEU A 139 -16.17 -16.22 -2.57
CA LEU A 139 -15.36 -17.24 -1.90
C LEU A 139 -14.37 -17.91 -2.86
N ALA A 140 -14.78 -18.22 -4.10
CA ALA A 140 -13.90 -18.76 -5.12
C ALA A 140 -12.76 -17.78 -5.47
N ALA A 141 -13.05 -16.48 -5.56
CA ALA A 141 -12.02 -15.46 -5.78
C ALA A 141 -11.05 -15.38 -4.59
N ASP A 142 -11.55 -15.37 -3.35
CA ASP A 142 -10.70 -15.39 -2.16
C ASP A 142 -9.82 -16.66 -2.09
N LEU A 143 -10.39 -17.83 -2.41
CA LEU A 143 -9.68 -19.11 -2.47
C LEU A 143 -8.61 -19.09 -3.56
N TYR A 144 -8.93 -18.59 -4.76
CA TYR A 144 -7.97 -18.40 -5.84
C TYR A 144 -6.80 -17.51 -5.41
N ASN A 145 -7.08 -16.33 -4.85
CA ASN A 145 -6.07 -15.36 -4.40
C ASN A 145 -5.14 -15.99 -3.35
N ARG A 146 -5.73 -16.71 -2.39
CA ARG A 146 -5.01 -17.40 -1.32
C ARG A 146 -4.20 -18.57 -1.85
N ALA A 147 -4.78 -19.37 -2.74
CA ALA A 147 -4.14 -20.50 -3.38
C ALA A 147 -2.88 -20.10 -4.17
N ILE A 148 -2.95 -19.04 -4.98
CA ILE A 148 -1.80 -18.49 -5.70
C ILE A 148 -0.71 -18.06 -4.71
N THR A 149 -1.07 -17.33 -3.65
CA THR A 149 -0.13 -16.93 -2.60
C THR A 149 0.63 -18.13 -2.02
N LEU A 150 -0.09 -19.19 -1.67
CA LEU A 150 0.47 -20.34 -0.96
C LEU A 150 1.22 -21.31 -1.88
N ALA A 151 0.80 -21.43 -3.15
CA ALA A 151 1.49 -22.23 -4.16
C ALA A 151 2.88 -21.66 -4.50
N PHE A 152 2.98 -20.34 -4.65
CA PHE A 152 4.22 -19.63 -5.00
C PHE A 152 5.00 -19.11 -3.78
N ARG A 153 4.60 -19.45 -2.56
CA ARG A 153 5.27 -19.02 -1.32
C ARG A 153 6.75 -19.43 -1.28
N SER A 154 7.61 -18.52 -0.87
CA SER A 154 9.05 -18.74 -0.67
C SER A 154 9.35 -19.82 0.38
N ARG A 155 10.60 -20.29 0.41
CA ARG A 155 11.04 -21.28 1.41
C ARG A 155 10.98 -20.76 2.85
N ASP A 156 11.24 -19.47 3.05
CA ASP A 156 11.17 -18.84 4.38
C ASP A 156 9.73 -18.47 4.79
N GLY A 157 8.77 -18.65 3.87
CA GLY A 157 7.35 -18.40 4.10
C GLY A 157 6.95 -16.93 4.15
N ARG A 158 7.88 -15.99 3.91
CA ARG A 158 7.64 -14.54 4.07
C ARG A 158 7.26 -13.83 2.79
N THR A 159 7.63 -14.38 1.65
CA THR A 159 7.43 -13.76 0.34
C THR A 159 6.79 -14.74 -0.64
N VAL A 160 6.43 -14.23 -1.81
CA VAL A 160 5.95 -14.99 -2.96
C VAL A 160 7.00 -14.92 -4.06
N GLU A 161 7.45 -16.09 -4.51
CA GLU A 161 8.42 -16.27 -5.59
C GLU A 161 7.68 -16.52 -6.91
N LEU A 162 7.40 -15.44 -7.63
CA LEU A 162 6.78 -15.50 -8.95
C LEU A 162 7.82 -15.92 -9.99
N ALA A 163 7.67 -17.13 -10.54
CA ALA A 163 8.62 -17.68 -11.49
C ALA A 163 7.93 -18.52 -12.58
N PRO A 164 8.38 -18.43 -13.85
CA PRO A 164 7.94 -19.36 -14.88
C PRO A 164 8.50 -20.77 -14.59
N GLY A 165 7.82 -21.79 -15.12
CA GLY A 165 8.23 -23.18 -14.96
C GLY A 165 7.07 -24.16 -15.10
N THR A 166 7.37 -25.44 -14.99
CA THR A 166 6.36 -26.51 -14.96
C THR A 166 6.11 -26.91 -13.52
N TYR A 167 4.87 -26.80 -13.08
CA TYR A 167 4.45 -27.10 -11.72
C TYR A 167 3.55 -28.33 -11.67
N PRO A 168 3.74 -29.24 -10.69
CA PRO A 168 2.90 -30.43 -10.56
C PRO A 168 1.51 -30.07 -10.06
N LEU A 169 0.53 -30.84 -10.53
CA LEU A 169 -0.84 -30.90 -10.05
C LEU A 169 -1.13 -32.35 -9.60
N PRO A 170 -2.10 -32.57 -8.69
CA PRO A 170 -2.47 -33.93 -8.27
C PRO A 170 -2.98 -34.81 -9.43
N PHE A 171 -3.37 -34.20 -10.56
CA PHE A 171 -3.86 -34.87 -11.75
C PHE A 171 -3.02 -34.59 -13.01
N GLY A 172 -1.81 -34.03 -12.87
CA GLY A 172 -0.95 -33.73 -14.01
C GLY A 172 0.02 -32.57 -13.75
N GLN A 173 0.08 -31.59 -14.66
CA GLN A 173 0.98 -30.44 -14.52
C GLN A 173 0.44 -29.19 -15.23
N VAL A 174 0.94 -28.03 -14.81
CA VAL A 174 0.72 -26.74 -15.48
C VAL A 174 2.05 -26.13 -15.90
N GLU A 175 2.16 -25.76 -17.17
CA GLU A 175 3.26 -24.95 -17.68
C GLU A 175 2.92 -23.46 -17.51
N VAL A 176 3.79 -22.74 -16.81
CA VAL A 176 3.60 -21.32 -16.47
C VAL A 176 4.67 -20.49 -17.15
N TRP A 177 4.25 -19.53 -17.97
CA TRP A 177 5.12 -18.51 -18.54
C TRP A 177 4.99 -17.20 -17.77
N MET A 178 5.97 -16.33 -17.93
CA MET A 178 5.98 -15.00 -17.33
C MET A 178 6.78 -14.06 -18.21
N ASN A 179 6.21 -12.92 -18.58
CA ASN A 179 6.94 -11.85 -19.23
C ASN A 179 7.74 -11.07 -18.17
N PRO A 180 9.09 -11.03 -18.20
CA PRO A 180 9.87 -10.27 -17.23
C PRO A 180 9.51 -8.78 -17.17
N GLY A 181 8.97 -8.22 -18.26
CA GLY A 181 8.52 -6.84 -18.33
C GLY A 181 7.39 -6.49 -17.36
N CYS A 182 6.59 -7.46 -16.90
CA CYS A 182 5.54 -7.21 -15.88
C CYS A 182 6.12 -6.89 -14.49
N LEU A 183 7.42 -7.07 -14.29
CA LEU A 183 8.12 -6.69 -13.06
C LEU A 183 8.71 -5.28 -13.14
N TYR A 184 8.53 -4.55 -14.24
CA TYR A 184 8.99 -3.17 -14.36
C TYR A 184 7.88 -2.19 -14.00
N TRP A 185 8.24 -1.21 -13.20
CA TRP A 185 7.35 -0.16 -12.73
C TRP A 185 8.09 1.17 -12.75
N GLY A 186 7.89 1.94 -13.83
CA GLY A 186 8.68 3.13 -14.13
C GLY A 186 10.18 2.83 -14.19
N ASP A 187 10.96 3.51 -13.36
CA ASP A 187 12.41 3.34 -13.24
C ASP A 187 12.82 2.27 -12.19
N ARG A 188 11.88 1.41 -11.80
CA ARG A 188 12.07 0.36 -10.79
C ARG A 188 11.81 -1.04 -11.37
N ARG A 189 12.41 -2.02 -10.70
CA ARG A 189 12.07 -3.44 -10.80
C ARG A 189 11.42 -3.89 -9.50
N LEU A 190 10.33 -4.62 -9.61
CA LEU A 190 9.58 -5.18 -8.48
C LEU A 190 10.25 -6.48 -8.01
N VAL A 191 10.49 -6.58 -6.71
CA VAL A 191 11.10 -7.71 -6.02
C VAL A 191 10.45 -7.93 -4.65
N ASP A 192 10.76 -9.03 -3.98
CA ASP A 192 10.34 -9.34 -2.61
C ASP A 192 8.84 -9.11 -2.35
N PHE A 193 8.00 -9.85 -3.08
CA PHE A 193 6.55 -9.75 -2.97
C PHE A 193 6.07 -10.30 -1.62
N VAL A 194 5.50 -9.44 -0.77
CA VAL A 194 4.94 -9.82 0.53
C VAL A 194 3.42 -10.00 0.40
N PRO A 195 2.83 -11.11 0.86
CA PRO A 195 1.38 -11.30 0.80
C PRO A 195 0.64 -10.41 1.80
N VAL A 196 0.00 -9.35 1.31
CA VAL A 196 -0.61 -8.33 2.19
C VAL A 196 -1.90 -8.78 2.85
N ALA A 197 -2.60 -9.77 2.27
CA ALA A 197 -3.77 -10.38 2.89
C ALA A 197 -3.46 -11.09 4.23
N GLU A 198 -2.19 -11.40 4.51
CA GLU A 198 -1.75 -12.00 5.78
C GLU A 198 -1.38 -10.96 6.86
N LEU A 199 -1.42 -9.67 6.53
CA LEU A 199 -0.97 -8.62 7.44
C LEU A 199 -2.11 -8.09 8.30
N ALA A 200 -1.88 -8.02 9.62
CA ALA A 200 -2.73 -7.33 10.56
C ALA A 200 -2.32 -5.85 10.63
N VAL A 201 -2.99 -5.00 9.84
CA VAL A 201 -2.73 -3.55 9.82
C VAL A 201 -3.16 -2.89 11.14
N ARG A 202 -2.28 -2.06 11.71
CA ARG A 202 -2.54 -1.20 12.88
C ARG A 202 -1.99 0.20 12.64
N GLY A 203 -2.58 1.20 13.28
CA GLY A 203 -2.10 2.59 13.21
C GLY A 203 -2.61 3.41 12.02
N MET A 204 -3.29 2.78 11.05
CA MET A 204 -4.07 3.45 10.00
C MET A 204 -5.52 3.60 10.47
N ARG A 205 -6.17 4.74 10.16
CA ARG A 205 -7.57 4.98 10.55
C ARG A 205 -8.56 4.16 9.73
N ASN A 206 -8.30 4.05 8.43
CA ASN A 206 -9.15 3.34 7.47
C ASN A 206 -8.36 2.22 6.78
N ARG A 207 -9.04 1.12 6.45
CA ARG A 207 -8.50 0.03 5.63
C ARG A 207 -9.31 -0.09 4.34
N TYR A 208 -8.62 0.08 3.22
CA TYR A 208 -9.19 -0.03 1.89
C TYR A 208 -8.61 -1.24 1.16
N ARG A 209 -9.53 -2.04 0.62
CA ARG A 209 -9.29 -3.20 -0.24
C ARG A 209 -10.30 -3.12 -1.36
N LEU A 210 -9.83 -3.18 -2.60
CA LEU A 210 -10.66 -3.38 -3.78
C LEU A 210 -10.81 -4.89 -3.96
N PRO A 211 -12.01 -5.48 -3.79
CA PRO A 211 -12.20 -6.90 -3.93
C PRO A 211 -12.10 -7.32 -5.40
N GLY A 212 -11.38 -8.41 -5.67
CA GLY A 212 -11.25 -8.92 -7.04
C GLY A 212 -10.56 -10.27 -7.12
N MET A 213 -10.06 -10.60 -8.32
CA MET A 213 -9.26 -11.79 -8.61
C MET A 213 -7.77 -11.43 -8.68
N GLY A 214 -6.91 -12.33 -8.22
CA GLY A 214 -5.45 -12.18 -8.12
C GLY A 214 -4.97 -12.04 -6.68
N ALA A 215 -3.81 -12.64 -6.38
CA ALA A 215 -3.19 -12.54 -5.07
C ALA A 215 -2.72 -11.11 -4.79
N PRO A 216 -3.24 -10.42 -3.75
CA PRO A 216 -2.76 -9.09 -3.39
C PRO A 216 -1.42 -9.19 -2.66
N LEU A 217 -0.42 -8.47 -3.17
CA LEU A 217 0.97 -8.46 -2.73
C LEU A 217 1.46 -7.01 -2.55
N ALA A 218 2.50 -6.83 -1.75
CA ALA A 218 3.31 -5.62 -1.70
C ALA A 218 4.71 -5.94 -2.21
N ALA A 219 5.08 -5.36 -3.35
CA ALA A 219 6.40 -5.50 -3.92
C ALA A 219 7.34 -4.40 -3.42
N ARG A 220 8.60 -4.74 -3.13
CA ARG A 220 9.66 -3.73 -3.00
C ARG A 220 10.07 -3.28 -4.39
N ALA A 221 10.12 -1.97 -4.61
CA ALA A 221 10.51 -1.38 -5.89
C ALA A 221 11.97 -0.92 -5.81
N VAL A 222 12.88 -1.71 -6.41
CA VAL A 222 14.31 -1.40 -6.43
C VAL A 222 14.70 -0.67 -7.72
N PRO A 223 15.68 0.26 -7.69
CA PRO A 223 16.17 0.91 -8.89
C PRO A 223 16.66 -0.10 -9.93
N ARG A 224 16.37 0.16 -11.20
CA ARG A 224 17.04 -0.56 -12.29
C ARG A 224 18.50 -0.11 -12.41
N GLU A 225 19.34 -0.96 -12.99
CA GLU A 225 20.78 -0.72 -13.11
C GLU A 225 21.11 0.55 -13.91
N ASP A 226 20.25 0.94 -14.85
CA ASP A 226 20.42 2.08 -15.76
C ASP A 226 19.91 3.42 -15.20
N VAL A 227 19.42 3.46 -13.96
CA VAL A 227 18.67 4.59 -13.43
C VAL A 227 19.53 5.53 -12.58
N ASN A 228 19.57 6.81 -12.98
CA ASN A 228 20.16 7.86 -12.16
C ASN A 228 19.24 8.21 -10.97
N LEU A 229 19.54 7.62 -9.81
CA LEU A 229 18.78 7.82 -8.57
C LEU A 229 18.63 9.28 -8.14
N ALA A 230 19.61 10.14 -8.44
CA ALA A 230 19.54 11.55 -8.07
C ALA A 230 18.44 12.32 -8.82
N ARG A 231 17.95 11.75 -9.94
CA ARG A 231 16.87 12.32 -10.77
C ARG A 231 15.52 11.64 -10.55
N SER A 232 15.49 10.52 -9.82
CA SER A 232 14.27 9.77 -9.56
C SER A 232 13.42 10.45 -8.49
N LEU A 233 12.13 10.62 -8.77
CA LEU A 233 11.16 11.01 -7.73
C LEU A 233 10.71 9.80 -6.91
N ILE A 234 10.91 8.57 -7.37
CA ILE A 234 10.43 7.40 -6.62
C ILE A 234 11.34 7.18 -5.42
N SER A 235 10.76 6.94 -4.23
CA SER A 235 11.56 6.64 -3.05
C SER A 235 12.46 5.41 -3.27
N PRO A 236 13.75 5.42 -2.85
CA PRO A 236 14.62 4.25 -2.93
C PRO A 236 14.14 3.04 -2.11
N ARG A 237 13.22 3.26 -1.15
CA ARG A 237 12.58 2.22 -0.34
C ARG A 237 11.08 2.10 -0.63
N ALA A 238 10.65 2.47 -1.84
CA ALA A 238 9.24 2.38 -2.22
C ALA A 238 8.75 0.93 -2.16
N ARG A 239 7.53 0.76 -1.67
CA ARG A 239 6.73 -0.44 -1.85
C ARG A 239 5.51 -0.10 -2.69
N VAL A 240 5.09 -1.06 -3.51
CA VAL A 240 4.01 -0.91 -4.49
C VAL A 240 2.99 -2.00 -4.26
N ALA A 241 1.71 -1.63 -4.23
CA ALA A 241 0.63 -2.59 -4.19
C ALA A 241 0.56 -3.27 -5.57
N ALA A 242 0.65 -4.59 -5.56
CA ALA A 242 0.67 -5.41 -6.76
C ALA A 242 -0.30 -6.59 -6.62
N THR A 243 -0.80 -7.06 -7.75
CA THR A 243 -1.72 -8.19 -7.84
C THR A 243 -1.09 -9.22 -8.76
N ALA A 244 -0.82 -10.42 -8.24
CA ALA A 244 -0.35 -11.54 -9.05
C ALA A 244 -1.53 -12.38 -9.52
N LEU A 245 -1.64 -12.56 -10.83
CA LEU A 245 -2.71 -13.30 -11.47
C LEU A 245 -2.10 -14.43 -12.31
N LEU A 246 -2.54 -15.67 -12.11
CA LEU A 246 -2.27 -16.78 -13.02
C LEU A 246 -3.43 -16.90 -14.01
N ARG A 247 -3.23 -16.40 -15.22
CA ARG A 247 -4.17 -16.58 -16.35
C ARG A 247 -3.99 -17.99 -16.89
N LEU A 248 -5.03 -18.81 -16.80
CA LEU A 248 -5.03 -20.16 -17.35
C LEU A 248 -5.71 -20.17 -18.72
N TYR A 249 -5.11 -20.87 -19.68
CA TYR A 249 -5.64 -21.05 -21.02
C TYR A 249 -6.36 -22.39 -21.11
N HIS A 250 -7.52 -22.43 -21.79
CA HIS A 250 -8.31 -23.65 -22.01
C HIS A 250 -8.46 -24.50 -20.73
N VAL A 251 -8.77 -23.84 -19.61
CA VAL A 251 -8.68 -24.44 -18.27
C VAL A 251 -9.52 -25.71 -18.12
N HIS A 252 -10.69 -25.77 -18.75
CA HIS A 252 -11.62 -26.91 -18.67
C HIS A 252 -11.10 -28.14 -19.44
N ASP A 253 -10.59 -27.97 -20.66
CA ASP A 253 -9.87 -29.00 -21.41
C ASP A 253 -8.61 -29.48 -20.66
N GLY A 254 -7.91 -28.53 -20.04
CA GLY A 254 -6.73 -28.77 -19.22
C GLY A 254 -7.02 -29.61 -17.98
N ILE A 255 -8.13 -29.32 -17.28
CA ILE A 255 -8.60 -30.12 -16.14
C ILE A 255 -8.83 -31.57 -16.57
N THR A 256 -9.40 -31.80 -17.76
CA THR A 256 -9.68 -33.16 -18.28
C THR A 256 -8.40 -33.88 -18.70
N SER A 257 -7.54 -33.23 -19.47
CA SER A 257 -6.31 -33.82 -20.03
C SER A 257 -5.16 -33.95 -19.02
N GLY A 258 -5.20 -33.21 -17.91
CA GLY A 258 -4.10 -33.10 -16.95
C GLY A 258 -2.92 -32.26 -17.45
N ARG A 259 -3.06 -31.58 -18.59
CA ARG A 259 -2.03 -30.70 -19.15
C ARG A 259 -2.58 -29.28 -19.27
N LEU A 260 -2.15 -28.42 -18.36
CA LEU A 260 -2.55 -27.02 -18.33
C LEU A 260 -1.41 -26.12 -18.78
N SER A 261 -1.80 -24.93 -19.21
CA SER A 261 -0.86 -23.88 -19.54
C SER A 261 -1.40 -22.52 -19.12
N GLY A 262 -0.52 -21.59 -18.79
CA GLY A 262 -0.93 -20.28 -18.29
C GLY A 262 0.20 -19.27 -18.18
N THR A 263 -0.16 -18.01 -17.98
CA THR A 263 0.78 -16.92 -17.80
C THR A 263 0.59 -16.28 -16.43
N LEU A 264 1.70 -16.08 -15.72
CA LEU A 264 1.76 -15.31 -14.49
C LEU A 264 1.94 -13.83 -14.84
N GLU A 265 0.96 -13.03 -14.43
CA GLU A 265 0.86 -11.60 -14.70
C GLU A 265 0.95 -10.84 -13.37
N VAL A 266 1.60 -9.69 -13.39
CA VAL A 266 1.68 -8.77 -12.24
C VAL A 266 1.10 -7.43 -12.67
N TYR A 267 0.12 -6.96 -11.92
CA TYR A 267 -0.54 -5.67 -12.11
C TYR A 267 -0.24 -4.77 -10.91
N THR A 268 0.11 -3.50 -11.11
CA THR A 268 0.19 -2.55 -10.00
C THR A 268 -1.11 -1.75 -9.89
N ALA A 269 -1.40 -1.23 -8.70
CA ALA A 269 -2.62 -0.46 -8.43
C ALA A 269 -2.80 0.76 -9.37
N ASN A 270 -1.72 1.28 -9.95
CA ASN A 270 -1.78 2.42 -10.87
C ASN A 270 -2.00 2.01 -12.34
N ASP A 271 -1.68 0.76 -12.70
CA ASP A 271 -1.71 0.28 -14.08
C ASP A 271 -3.11 -0.21 -14.48
N ALA A 272 -3.74 -1.01 -13.63
CA ALA A 272 -5.03 -1.62 -13.92
C ALA A 272 -5.80 -2.00 -12.66
N GLU A 273 -7.10 -1.74 -12.66
CA GLU A 273 -8.06 -2.20 -11.64
C GLU A 273 -8.91 -3.36 -12.12
N THR A 274 -8.87 -3.61 -13.44
CA THR A 274 -9.61 -4.68 -14.08
C THR A 274 -8.74 -5.30 -15.17
N VAL A 275 -8.97 -6.57 -15.45
CA VAL A 275 -8.30 -7.31 -16.51
C VAL A 275 -9.34 -7.98 -17.42
N ALA A 276 -9.05 -8.05 -18.71
CA ALA A 276 -9.86 -8.83 -19.66
C ALA A 276 -9.48 -10.32 -19.58
N LEU A 277 -10.37 -11.17 -19.09
CA LEU A 277 -10.24 -12.64 -19.05
C LEU A 277 -11.38 -13.26 -19.86
N GLU A 278 -11.08 -14.07 -20.86
CA GLU A 278 -12.09 -14.76 -21.68
C GLU A 278 -13.20 -13.81 -22.23
N GLY A 279 -12.80 -12.62 -22.66
CA GLY A 279 -13.73 -11.58 -23.15
C GLY A 279 -14.58 -10.89 -22.07
N ARG A 280 -14.26 -11.10 -20.78
CA ARG A 280 -14.95 -10.50 -19.63
C ARG A 280 -14.03 -9.53 -18.90
N THR A 281 -14.58 -8.42 -18.41
CA THR A 281 -13.87 -7.50 -17.52
C THR A 281 -13.96 -8.00 -16.09
N VAL A 282 -12.84 -8.43 -15.52
CA VAL A 282 -12.74 -8.98 -14.16
C VAL A 282 -12.00 -7.99 -13.27
N PRO A 283 -12.56 -7.59 -12.11
CA PRO A 283 -11.86 -6.73 -11.17
C PRO A 283 -10.64 -7.43 -10.58
N LEU A 284 -9.55 -6.71 -10.44
CA LEU A 284 -8.33 -7.16 -9.78
C LEU A 284 -8.42 -6.86 -8.28
N GLU A 285 -7.89 -7.77 -7.46
CA GLU A 285 -7.81 -7.50 -6.03
C GLU A 285 -6.61 -6.63 -5.69
N ILE A 286 -6.86 -5.47 -5.06
CA ILE A 286 -5.83 -4.50 -4.71
C ILE A 286 -5.97 -4.13 -3.23
N GLU A 287 -4.85 -4.14 -2.50
CA GLU A 287 -4.83 -3.76 -1.08
C GLU A 287 -3.75 -2.70 -0.79
N GLU A 288 -4.13 -1.44 -1.05
CA GLU A 288 -3.27 -0.27 -0.94
C GLU A 288 -2.89 0.03 0.52
N THR A 289 -3.86 -0.02 1.45
CA THR A 289 -3.61 0.34 2.85
C THR A 289 -2.55 -0.54 3.50
N ALA A 290 -2.61 -1.85 3.27
CA ALA A 290 -1.65 -2.79 3.85
C ALA A 290 -0.24 -2.57 3.29
N THR A 291 -0.14 -2.21 2.01
CA THR A 291 1.13 -1.83 1.36
C THR A 291 1.72 -0.56 1.98
N ILE A 292 0.91 0.49 2.14
CA ILE A 292 1.33 1.74 2.79
C ILE A 292 1.78 1.47 4.23
N ALA A 293 0.99 0.69 4.99
CA ALA A 293 1.30 0.34 6.37
C ALA A 293 2.62 -0.44 6.46
N LEU A 294 2.85 -1.41 5.58
CA LEU A 294 4.10 -2.18 5.51
C LEU A 294 5.30 -1.27 5.18
N GLN A 295 5.16 -0.35 4.22
CA GLN A 295 6.21 0.61 3.90
C GLN A 295 6.59 1.48 5.10
N LEU A 296 5.59 1.91 5.88
CA LEU A 296 5.79 2.77 7.04
C LEU A 296 6.31 2.00 8.25
N ALA A 297 5.86 0.77 8.49
CA ALA A 297 6.29 -0.05 9.63
C ALA A 297 7.81 -0.27 9.63
N ASP A 298 8.39 -0.52 8.45
CA ASP A 298 9.82 -0.73 8.27
C ASP A 298 10.62 0.58 8.10
N SER A 299 9.96 1.74 8.13
CA SER A 299 10.60 3.00 7.74
C SER A 299 11.49 3.58 8.83
N PRO A 300 12.76 3.93 8.50
CA PRO A 300 13.63 4.67 9.43
C PRO A 300 13.12 6.08 9.72
N MET A 301 12.09 6.57 9.01
CA MET A 301 11.54 7.90 9.20
C MET A 301 10.93 8.12 10.58
N TRP A 302 10.35 7.09 11.21
CA TRP A 302 9.82 7.20 12.58
C TRP A 302 10.92 7.40 13.61
N LYS A 303 12.03 6.68 13.44
CA LYS A 303 13.24 6.94 14.22
C LYS A 303 13.72 8.37 13.96
N ARG A 304 13.70 8.87 12.72
CA ARG A 304 14.09 10.26 12.43
C ARG A 304 13.11 11.32 12.96
N GLU A 305 11.80 11.10 13.01
CA GLU A 305 10.87 12.02 13.67
C GLU A 305 11.26 12.20 15.14
N LEU A 306 11.53 11.08 15.83
CA LEU A 306 11.89 11.07 17.24
C LEU A 306 13.31 11.60 17.50
N TRP A 307 14.29 11.19 16.69
CA TRP A 307 15.73 11.46 16.89
C TRP A 307 16.24 12.73 16.17
N GLY A 308 15.63 13.11 15.04
CA GLY A 308 15.85 14.37 14.34
C GLY A 308 15.36 15.56 15.16
N PHE A 309 14.23 15.41 15.86
CA PHE A 309 13.77 16.34 16.89
C PHE A 309 14.72 16.45 18.09
N LEU A 310 15.45 15.38 18.41
CA LEU A 310 16.47 15.34 19.48
C LEU A 310 17.87 15.80 19.01
N GLY A 311 18.04 16.22 17.75
CA GLY A 311 19.32 16.70 17.20
C GLY A 311 20.41 15.63 17.06
N ARG A 312 20.00 14.35 16.99
CA ARG A 312 20.86 13.15 16.99
C ARG A 312 20.70 12.29 15.72
N ALA A 313 20.12 12.81 14.65
CA ALA A 313 19.96 12.04 13.42
C ALA A 313 21.34 11.67 12.82
N GLN A 314 21.73 10.41 12.97
CA GLN A 314 22.82 9.81 12.21
C GLN A 314 22.33 9.48 10.79
N THR A 315 23.25 9.75 9.86
CA THR A 315 23.35 9.51 8.41
C THR A 315 22.34 8.56 7.75
N GLY A 316 21.84 8.93 6.56
CA GLY A 316 21.24 7.96 5.65
C GLY A 316 20.69 8.54 4.33
N ASP A 317 19.97 9.67 4.35
CA ASP A 317 19.48 10.34 3.13
C ASP A 317 19.77 11.85 3.24
N GLN A 318 20.31 12.48 2.18
CA GLN A 318 20.58 13.92 2.17
C GLN A 318 19.26 14.71 2.06
N LEU A 319 18.95 15.52 3.07
CA LEU A 319 17.84 16.48 3.02
C LEU A 319 18.27 17.76 2.28
N PRO A 320 17.34 18.47 1.61
CA PRO A 320 15.92 18.14 1.40
C PRO A 320 15.70 17.16 0.25
N PHE A 321 14.58 16.44 0.26
CA PHE A 321 14.15 15.63 -0.88
C PHE A 321 12.67 15.81 -1.21
N LEU A 322 12.34 15.55 -2.47
CA LEU A 322 10.99 15.44 -2.98
C LEU A 322 10.85 14.02 -3.55
N VAL A 323 9.87 13.28 -3.05
CA VAL A 323 9.61 11.91 -3.51
C VAL A 323 8.15 11.69 -3.83
N SER A 324 7.85 10.78 -4.73
CA SER A 324 6.53 10.31 -5.12
C SER A 324 6.34 8.87 -4.64
N ASN A 325 5.10 8.50 -4.33
CA ASN A 325 4.70 7.11 -4.07
C ASN A 325 4.45 6.31 -5.36
N MET A 326 4.42 6.97 -6.51
CA MET A 326 4.19 6.39 -7.83
C MET A 326 5.14 6.96 -8.89
N PRO A 327 5.36 6.29 -10.03
CA PRO A 327 6.09 6.86 -11.14
C PRO A 327 5.31 8.06 -11.66
N TYR A 328 6.03 9.01 -12.25
CA TYR A 328 5.36 10.14 -12.87
C TYR A 328 4.55 9.66 -14.08
N GLU A 329 3.28 10.03 -14.11
CA GLU A 329 2.38 9.81 -15.24
C GLU A 329 1.90 11.15 -15.80
N ARG A 330 2.04 11.31 -17.12
CA ARG A 330 1.53 12.47 -17.84
C ARG A 330 0.01 12.53 -17.73
N GLY A 331 -0.55 13.73 -17.57
CA GLY A 331 -2.00 13.92 -17.43
C GLY A 331 -2.54 13.74 -16.01
N ARG A 332 -1.69 13.44 -15.01
CA ARG A 332 -2.06 13.44 -13.59
C ARG A 332 -1.55 14.69 -12.88
N ILE A 333 -2.43 15.34 -12.11
CA ILE A 333 -2.12 16.55 -11.37
C ILE A 333 -1.34 16.20 -10.09
N PRO A 334 -0.14 16.78 -9.85
CA PRO A 334 0.59 16.50 -8.62
C PRO A 334 -0.05 17.18 -7.40
N ILE A 335 -0.21 16.42 -6.33
CA ILE A 335 -0.50 16.90 -4.98
C ILE A 335 0.78 16.76 -4.14
N VAL A 336 1.35 17.88 -3.74
CA VAL A 336 2.57 17.93 -2.94
C VAL A 336 2.23 18.15 -1.48
N PHE A 337 2.56 17.19 -0.63
CA PHE A 337 2.43 17.29 0.81
C PHE A 337 3.68 17.86 1.46
N VAL A 338 3.49 18.88 2.31
CA VAL A 338 4.54 19.57 3.06
C VAL A 338 4.26 19.44 4.55
N HIS A 339 5.12 18.69 5.26
CA HIS A 339 4.95 18.41 6.68
C HIS A 339 5.34 19.59 7.60
N GLY A 340 4.92 19.52 8.86
CA GLY A 340 5.18 20.55 9.88
C GLY A 340 6.41 20.25 10.74
N THR A 341 6.56 20.96 11.86
CA THR A 341 7.66 20.80 12.82
C THR A 341 7.73 19.38 13.38
N ALA A 342 8.96 18.85 13.56
CA ALA A 342 9.20 17.54 14.21
C ALA A 342 8.38 16.38 13.62
N SER A 343 8.05 16.45 12.32
CA SER A 343 7.23 15.46 11.63
C SER A 343 7.90 14.98 10.34
N SER A 344 7.34 13.96 9.72
CA SER A 344 7.80 13.39 8.45
C SER A 344 6.63 13.22 7.47
N PRO A 345 6.91 12.88 6.20
CA PRO A 345 5.89 12.47 5.25
C PRO A 345 4.92 11.38 5.75
N GLY A 346 5.34 10.53 6.70
CA GLY A 346 4.49 9.49 7.29
C GLY A 346 3.23 10.03 7.97
N ARG A 347 3.21 11.30 8.41
CA ARG A 347 2.01 11.94 8.98
C ARG A 347 0.90 12.20 7.96
N TRP A 348 1.21 12.12 6.67
CA TRP A 348 0.24 12.18 5.59
C TRP A 348 -0.31 10.81 5.18
N ALA A 349 0.09 9.72 5.86
CA ALA A 349 -0.31 8.37 5.48
C ALA A 349 -1.83 8.16 5.43
N ASP A 350 -2.56 8.57 6.47
CA ASP A 350 -4.03 8.47 6.48
C ASP A 350 -4.65 9.28 5.33
N MET A 351 -4.17 10.51 5.11
CA MET A 351 -4.67 11.36 4.03
C MET A 351 -4.39 10.74 2.65
N ALA A 352 -3.16 10.28 2.40
CA ALA A 352 -2.81 9.63 1.14
C ALA A 352 -3.61 8.35 0.93
N ASN A 353 -3.80 7.56 1.98
CA ASN A 353 -4.61 6.34 1.96
C ASN A 353 -6.08 6.61 1.61
N ASP A 354 -6.70 7.62 2.22
CA ASP A 354 -8.08 8.00 1.93
C ASP A 354 -8.22 8.57 0.50
N LEU A 355 -7.26 9.37 0.04
CA LEU A 355 -7.27 9.95 -1.30
C LEU A 355 -6.99 8.92 -2.41
N LEU A 356 -6.14 7.91 -2.14
CA LEU A 356 -5.92 6.78 -3.05
C LEU A 356 -7.13 5.84 -3.11
N ALA A 357 -7.93 5.79 -2.05
CA ALA A 357 -9.15 4.98 -2.04
C ALA A 357 -10.27 5.58 -2.90
N ASP A 358 -10.28 6.91 -3.07
CA ASP A 358 -11.26 7.59 -3.92
C ASP A 358 -10.91 7.40 -5.42
N PRO A 359 -11.76 6.75 -6.22
CA PRO A 359 -11.48 6.49 -7.64
C PRO A 359 -11.36 7.76 -8.46
N TRP A 360 -12.12 8.80 -8.15
CA TRP A 360 -12.09 10.05 -8.90
C TRP A 360 -10.77 10.79 -8.67
N ILE A 361 -10.21 10.69 -7.47
CA ILE A 361 -8.93 11.30 -7.12
C ILE A 361 -7.75 10.47 -7.65
N ARG A 362 -7.70 9.16 -7.37
CA ARG A 362 -6.54 8.33 -7.72
C ARG A 362 -6.23 8.28 -9.23
N HIS A 363 -7.25 8.39 -10.09
CA HIS A 363 -7.06 8.42 -11.54
C HIS A 363 -6.63 9.78 -12.10
N ARG A 364 -6.80 10.87 -11.34
CA ARG A 364 -6.52 12.25 -11.80
C ARG A 364 -5.33 12.89 -11.12
N TYR A 365 -4.91 12.38 -9.97
CA TYR A 365 -3.88 12.98 -9.14
C TYR A 365 -2.75 11.98 -8.85
N GLN A 366 -1.56 12.52 -8.59
CA GLN A 366 -0.38 11.78 -8.13
C GLN A 366 0.21 12.46 -6.91
N PHE A 367 0.72 11.69 -5.94
CA PHE A 367 1.05 12.21 -4.61
C PHE A 367 2.56 12.31 -4.37
N TRP A 368 3.02 13.52 -4.11
CA TRP A 368 4.42 13.82 -3.82
C TRP A 368 4.57 14.31 -2.39
N PHE A 369 5.74 14.07 -1.82
CA PHE A 369 6.06 14.34 -0.42
C PHE A 369 7.38 15.08 -0.35
N PHE A 370 7.35 16.29 0.21
CA PHE A 370 8.54 17.07 0.46
C PHE A 370 9.00 16.87 1.90
N MET A 371 10.27 16.51 2.07
CA MET A 371 10.92 16.40 3.38
C MET A 371 12.06 17.40 3.51
N TYR A 372 12.09 18.11 4.63
CA TYR A 372 13.08 19.12 4.96
C TYR A 372 13.45 19.07 6.45
N ASP A 373 14.58 19.68 6.81
CA ASP A 373 14.93 19.87 8.21
C ASP A 373 14.06 20.97 8.82
N THR A 374 13.20 20.60 9.76
CA THR A 374 12.27 21.55 10.39
C THR A 374 12.96 22.61 11.26
N GLY A 375 14.25 22.43 11.60
CA GLY A 375 15.07 23.45 12.28
C GLY A 375 15.57 24.55 11.38
N ASN A 376 15.57 24.34 10.06
CA ASN A 376 15.98 25.36 9.12
C ASN A 376 15.04 26.58 9.16
N PRO A 377 15.56 27.80 8.92
CA PRO A 377 14.73 28.97 8.74
C PRO A 377 13.65 28.77 7.69
N ILE A 378 12.46 29.33 7.93
CA ILE A 378 11.29 29.13 7.07
C ILE A 378 11.57 29.62 5.64
N ALA A 379 12.19 30.79 5.49
CA ALA A 379 12.56 31.34 4.18
C ALA A 379 13.52 30.42 3.41
N TYR A 380 14.50 29.82 4.11
CA TYR A 380 15.45 28.90 3.49
C TYR A 380 14.77 27.57 3.09
N SER A 381 13.96 26.99 3.96
CA SER A 381 13.21 25.76 3.64
C SER A 381 12.18 26.00 2.52
N GLY A 382 11.56 27.18 2.47
CA GLY A 382 10.67 27.59 1.39
C GLY A 382 11.40 27.75 0.06
N MET A 383 12.60 28.34 0.06
CA MET A 383 13.47 28.38 -1.11
C MET A 383 13.78 26.97 -1.62
N LEU A 384 14.21 26.06 -0.73
CA LEU A 384 14.52 24.67 -1.08
C LEU A 384 13.31 23.93 -1.68
N LEU A 385 12.12 24.14 -1.12
CA LEU A 385 10.88 23.59 -1.68
C LEU A 385 10.63 24.12 -3.08
N ARG A 386 10.70 25.44 -3.28
CA ARG A 386 10.51 26.06 -4.59
C ARG A 386 11.52 25.54 -5.62
N ASP A 387 12.78 25.42 -5.23
CA ASP A 387 13.84 24.87 -6.09
C ASP A 387 13.52 23.44 -6.50
N LYS A 388 13.18 22.56 -5.55
CA LYS A 388 12.86 21.16 -5.85
C LYS A 388 11.64 21.00 -6.75
N LEU A 389 10.63 21.84 -6.59
CA LEU A 389 9.45 21.81 -7.46
C LEU A 389 9.78 22.30 -8.87
N THR A 390 10.49 23.42 -9.01
CA THR A 390 10.91 23.95 -10.32
C THR A 390 11.78 22.95 -11.07
N ASP A 391 12.75 22.37 -10.37
CA ASP A 391 13.68 21.36 -10.88
C ASP A 391 12.97 20.05 -11.27
N ALA A 392 11.95 19.62 -10.51
CA ALA A 392 11.11 18.50 -10.90
C ALA A 392 10.30 18.80 -12.18
N VAL A 393 9.65 19.95 -12.24
CA VAL A 393 8.85 20.35 -13.41
C VAL A 393 9.72 20.46 -14.66
N SER A 394 10.86 21.14 -14.60
CA SER A 394 11.75 21.32 -15.75
C SER A 394 12.32 20.00 -16.29
N ARG A 395 12.45 18.98 -15.42
CA ARG A 395 12.92 17.66 -15.85
C ARG A 395 11.82 16.77 -16.43
N LEU A 396 10.65 16.79 -15.82
CA LEU A 396 9.54 15.92 -16.21
C LEU A 396 8.84 16.40 -17.48
N ASP A 397 8.80 17.72 -17.68
CA ASP A 397 8.13 18.37 -18.80
C ASP A 397 8.95 19.55 -19.33
N PRO A 398 10.12 19.27 -19.95
CA PRO A 398 11.01 20.32 -20.47
C PRO A 398 10.35 21.16 -21.57
N GLU A 399 9.52 20.53 -22.42
CA GLU A 399 8.84 21.18 -23.54
C GLU A 399 7.53 21.89 -23.12
N GLY A 400 6.97 21.55 -21.95
CA GLY A 400 5.74 22.17 -21.46
C GLY A 400 4.45 21.55 -21.97
N ASP A 401 4.49 20.29 -22.40
CA ASP A 401 3.39 19.57 -23.05
C ASP A 401 2.44 18.86 -22.06
N ASP A 402 2.76 18.82 -20.76
CA ASP A 402 1.86 18.30 -19.73
C ASP A 402 1.14 19.44 -18.98
N PRO A 403 -0.06 19.86 -19.43
CA PRO A 403 -0.82 20.90 -18.75
C PRO A 403 -1.22 20.49 -17.32
N CYS A 404 -1.36 19.19 -17.02
CA CYS A 404 -1.78 18.72 -15.70
C CYS A 404 -0.67 18.87 -14.65
N LEU A 405 0.60 18.68 -15.04
CA LEU A 405 1.75 18.98 -14.19
C LEU A 405 1.75 20.45 -13.72
N ARG A 406 1.24 21.35 -14.56
CA ARG A 406 1.11 22.80 -14.28
C ARG A 406 -0.18 23.17 -13.53
N GLN A 407 -0.99 22.20 -13.14
CA GLN A 407 -2.14 22.37 -12.23
C GLN A 407 -1.81 21.97 -10.79
N MET A 408 -0.52 21.90 -10.43
CA MET A 408 -0.04 21.36 -9.16
C MET A 408 -0.74 21.99 -7.94
N VAL A 409 -1.05 21.14 -6.97
CA VAL A 409 -1.62 21.52 -5.68
C VAL A 409 -0.59 21.28 -4.59
N VAL A 410 -0.36 22.27 -3.72
CA VAL A 410 0.55 22.11 -2.57
C VAL A 410 -0.22 22.23 -1.27
N ILE A 411 -0.12 21.21 -0.42
CA ILE A 411 -0.80 21.13 0.87
C ILE A 411 0.22 21.21 1.99
N GLY A 412 0.12 22.25 2.81
CA GLY A 412 1.04 22.47 3.94
C GLY A 412 0.35 22.32 5.29
N HIS A 413 0.92 21.50 6.16
CA HIS A 413 0.47 21.33 7.54
C HIS A 413 1.35 22.10 8.53
N SER A 414 0.74 22.84 9.45
CA SER A 414 1.44 23.56 10.52
C SER A 414 2.58 24.44 9.95
N GLN A 415 3.82 24.33 10.44
CA GLN A 415 4.99 25.03 9.87
C GLN A 415 5.16 24.83 8.36
N GLY A 416 4.81 23.64 7.83
CA GLY A 416 4.86 23.35 6.40
C GLY A 416 3.97 24.28 5.57
N GLY A 417 2.84 24.73 6.13
CA GLY A 417 2.00 25.73 5.50
C GLY A 417 2.65 27.10 5.35
N LEU A 418 3.63 27.45 6.18
CA LEU A 418 4.40 28.69 6.00
C LEU A 418 5.35 28.59 4.80
N LEU A 419 5.94 27.41 4.56
CA LEU A 419 6.72 27.14 3.34
C LEU A 419 5.80 27.18 2.11
N THR A 420 4.63 26.52 2.19
CA THR A 420 3.62 26.53 1.14
C THR A 420 3.16 27.95 0.79
N LYS A 421 3.06 28.85 1.77
CA LYS A 421 2.71 30.26 1.51
C LYS A 421 3.74 30.95 0.61
N LEU A 422 5.02 30.65 0.77
CA LEU A 422 6.11 31.20 -0.07
C LEU A 422 6.04 30.74 -1.53
N ILE A 423 5.19 29.78 -1.87
CA ILE A 423 4.97 29.36 -3.26
C ILE A 423 3.99 30.29 -3.99
N ALA A 424 3.14 31.01 -3.26
CA ALA A 424 1.99 31.73 -3.81
C ALA A 424 2.03 33.25 -3.59
N VAL A 425 3.13 33.79 -3.08
CA VAL A 425 3.27 35.22 -2.77
C VAL A 425 4.39 35.86 -3.56
N ASP A 426 4.21 37.15 -3.88
CA ASP A 426 5.30 38.06 -4.23
C ASP A 426 5.63 38.90 -2.99
N THR A 427 6.86 38.79 -2.49
CA THR A 427 7.28 39.53 -1.31
C THR A 427 7.88 40.90 -1.64
N GLY A 428 8.29 41.14 -2.89
CA GLY A 428 9.22 42.21 -3.23
C GLY A 428 10.37 42.26 -2.23
N SER A 429 10.68 43.45 -1.74
CA SER A 429 11.70 43.69 -0.70
C SER A 429 11.20 43.58 0.74
N ARG A 430 9.93 43.23 0.99
CA ARG A 430 9.33 43.34 2.34
C ARG A 430 10.00 42.44 3.39
N LEU A 431 10.37 41.20 3.03
CA LEU A 431 11.06 40.29 3.94
C LEU A 431 12.51 40.70 4.20
N TRP A 432 13.16 41.35 3.23
CA TRP A 432 14.51 41.87 3.41
C TRP A 432 14.51 43.12 4.29
N ASN A 433 13.59 44.05 4.03
CA ASN A 433 13.48 45.31 4.76
C ASN A 433 13.03 45.13 6.22
N SER A 434 12.48 43.97 6.59
CA SER A 434 12.14 43.67 7.99
C SER A 434 13.36 43.29 8.84
N ILE A 435 14.46 42.88 8.20
CA ILE A 435 15.69 42.45 8.89
C ILE A 435 16.88 43.37 8.64
N SER A 436 16.93 44.04 7.48
CA SER A 436 18.05 44.89 7.04
C SER A 436 17.65 46.37 6.96
N ARG A 437 18.63 47.24 7.22
CA ARG A 437 18.57 48.70 7.04
C ARG A 437 19.14 49.16 5.70
N VAL A 438 19.89 48.29 5.01
CA VAL A 438 20.53 48.59 3.72
C VAL A 438 19.99 47.66 2.63
N PRO A 439 20.00 48.09 1.35
CA PRO A 439 19.70 47.21 0.22
C PRO A 439 20.61 45.96 0.19
N LEU A 440 20.11 44.84 -0.33
CA LEU A 440 20.88 43.58 -0.39
C LEU A 440 22.19 43.73 -1.17
N ALA A 441 22.20 44.56 -2.22
CA ALA A 441 23.39 44.84 -3.02
C ALA A 441 24.52 45.53 -2.22
N GLU A 442 24.16 46.31 -1.20
CA GLU A 442 25.10 47.06 -0.36
C GLU A 442 25.56 46.27 0.87
N LEU A 443 24.98 45.09 1.12
CA LEU A 443 25.36 44.25 2.26
C LEU A 443 26.82 43.77 2.10
N PRO A 444 27.74 44.02 3.04
CA PRO A 444 29.12 43.52 2.96
C PRO A 444 29.16 42.01 3.20
N ALA A 445 28.98 41.25 2.12
CA ALA A 445 28.82 39.80 2.09
C ALA A 445 29.38 39.24 0.77
N SER A 446 29.75 37.96 0.77
CA SER A 446 30.11 37.27 -0.47
C SER A 446 28.95 37.24 -1.45
N GLU A 447 29.25 37.19 -2.75
CA GLU A 447 28.25 37.10 -3.82
C GLU A 447 27.34 35.88 -3.66
N ASP A 448 27.91 34.73 -3.27
CA ASP A 448 27.14 33.51 -2.97
C ASP A 448 26.14 33.74 -1.84
N PHE A 449 26.53 34.44 -0.78
CA PHE A 449 25.64 34.70 0.35
C PHE A 449 24.54 35.72 -0.02
N ARG A 450 24.88 36.76 -0.80
CA ARG A 450 23.87 37.68 -1.35
C ARG A 450 22.90 36.95 -2.26
N THR A 451 23.37 36.05 -3.13
CA THR A 451 22.54 35.23 -4.01
C THR A 451 21.60 34.33 -3.21
N LEU A 452 22.11 33.68 -2.16
CA LEU A 452 21.32 32.85 -1.27
C LEU A 452 20.21 33.65 -0.56
N LEU A 453 20.55 34.81 0.00
CA LEU A 453 19.58 35.71 0.63
C LEU A 453 18.56 36.24 -0.38
N GLY A 454 19.00 36.57 -1.59
CA GLY A 454 18.15 36.96 -2.71
C GLY A 454 17.08 35.90 -3.00
N ARG A 455 17.51 34.66 -3.23
CA ARG A 455 16.62 33.53 -3.53
C ARG A 455 15.67 33.17 -2.37
N ALA A 456 16.11 33.37 -1.12
CA ALA A 456 15.31 33.03 0.05
C ALA A 456 14.32 34.13 0.46
N LEU A 457 14.65 35.42 0.28
CA LEU A 457 13.89 36.54 0.83
C LEU A 457 13.18 37.40 -0.23
N PHE A 458 13.54 37.29 -1.50
CA PHE A 458 12.86 37.94 -2.62
C PHE A 458 12.09 36.88 -3.41
N VAL A 459 10.91 36.57 -2.89
CA VAL A 459 10.10 35.44 -3.32
C VAL A 459 9.11 35.87 -4.39
N GLN A 460 8.99 35.05 -5.42
CA GLN A 460 8.01 35.15 -6.50
C GLN A 460 7.15 33.88 -6.53
N PRO A 461 5.86 33.98 -6.90
CA PRO A 461 4.98 32.82 -6.97
C PRO A 461 5.45 31.82 -8.04
N LEU A 462 5.21 30.53 -7.82
CA LEU A 462 5.45 29.50 -8.84
C LEU A 462 4.24 29.41 -9.77
N PRO A 463 4.37 29.74 -11.07
CA PRO A 463 3.21 29.83 -11.97
C PRO A 463 2.55 28.47 -12.26
N PHE A 464 3.30 27.36 -12.11
CA PHE A 464 2.81 26.00 -12.30
C PHE A 464 2.10 25.42 -11.06
N VAL A 465 2.00 26.17 -9.96
CA VAL A 465 1.23 25.79 -8.78
C VAL A 465 -0.10 26.54 -8.79
N ARG A 466 -1.19 25.81 -9.04
CA ARG A 466 -2.52 26.42 -9.21
C ARG A 466 -3.28 26.61 -7.90
N ARG A 467 -2.99 25.78 -6.89
CA ARG A 467 -3.68 25.82 -5.60
C ARG A 467 -2.74 25.53 -4.45
N VAL A 468 -2.91 26.29 -3.37
CA VAL A 468 -2.31 25.99 -2.06
C VAL A 468 -3.40 25.70 -1.04
N VAL A 469 -3.18 24.72 -0.18
CA VAL A 469 -4.10 24.35 0.91
C VAL A 469 -3.33 24.39 2.22
N PHE A 470 -3.91 25.06 3.22
CA PHE A 470 -3.32 25.24 4.54
C PHE A 470 -4.08 24.43 5.57
N VAL A 471 -3.38 23.60 6.34
CA VAL A 471 -3.95 22.78 7.41
C VAL A 471 -3.29 23.16 8.72
N ALA A 472 -4.04 23.80 9.62
CA ALA A 472 -3.55 24.24 10.93
C ALA A 472 -2.27 25.12 10.87
N THR A 473 -2.13 25.93 9.82
CA THR A 473 -0.95 26.77 9.59
C THR A 473 -0.94 28.00 10.50
N PRO A 474 0.14 28.25 11.28
CA PRO A 474 0.23 29.41 12.17
C PRO A 474 0.62 30.69 11.40
N HIS A 475 -0.27 31.21 10.56
CA HIS A 475 0.01 32.39 9.72
C HIS A 475 0.38 33.67 10.49
N ARG A 476 -0.03 33.76 11.77
CA ARG A 476 0.26 34.88 12.69
C ARG A 476 1.13 34.45 13.88
N GLY A 477 1.75 33.27 13.78
CA GLY A 477 2.41 32.60 14.89
C GLY A 477 1.47 31.91 15.88
N SER A 478 2.02 31.26 16.91
CA SER A 478 1.28 30.51 17.92
C SER A 478 1.40 31.08 19.34
N PHE A 479 0.26 31.34 19.99
CA PHE A 479 0.18 31.97 21.33
C PHE A 479 0.38 31.02 22.53
N ARG A 480 0.55 29.69 22.33
CA ARG A 480 0.76 28.72 23.43
C ARG A 480 2.24 28.62 23.80
N THR A 481 2.75 29.65 24.46
CA THR A 481 4.17 29.85 24.79
C THR A 481 4.43 29.63 26.28
N GLY A 482 5.42 28.80 26.62
CA GLY A 482 5.89 28.62 28.00
C GLY A 482 6.91 27.50 28.17
N ALA A 483 6.48 26.23 28.04
CA ALA A 483 7.35 25.08 28.31
C ALA A 483 7.87 24.36 27.04
N TRP A 484 7.00 24.15 26.05
CA TRP A 484 7.35 23.38 24.83
C TRP A 484 8.21 24.19 23.84
N VAL A 485 7.87 25.46 23.63
CA VAL A 485 8.59 26.40 22.73
C VAL A 485 10.00 26.72 23.21
N ASN A 486 10.23 26.82 24.53
CA ASN A 486 11.56 27.06 25.10
C ASN A 486 12.51 25.86 24.93
N GLY A 487 11.99 24.63 24.97
CA GLY A 487 12.74 23.42 24.63
C GLY A 487 13.05 23.30 23.13
N LEU A 488 12.15 23.82 22.29
CA LEU A 488 12.28 23.89 20.83
C LEU A 488 13.32 24.95 20.38
N LEU A 489 13.28 26.14 20.99
CA LEU A 489 14.20 27.27 20.75
C LEU A 489 15.67 26.90 20.99
N ARG A 490 15.97 26.10 22.02
CA ARG A 490 17.36 25.68 22.32
C ARG A 490 17.91 24.61 21.37
N ARG A 491 17.04 23.90 20.62
CA ARG A 491 17.41 22.73 19.80
C ARG A 491 17.36 22.97 18.28
N LEU A 492 16.61 23.98 17.79
CA LEU A 492 16.50 24.32 16.36
C LEU A 492 17.60 25.26 15.84
N VAL A 493 18.55 25.69 16.67
CA VAL A 493 19.60 26.68 16.30
C VAL A 493 20.81 26.05 15.59
N ARG A 494 20.59 25.03 14.74
CA ARG A 494 21.64 24.46 13.89
C ARG A 494 21.39 24.90 12.45
N LEU A 495 21.89 26.07 12.09
CA LEU A 495 22.06 26.43 10.68
C LEU A 495 23.07 25.46 10.05
N PRO A 496 22.90 25.06 8.77
CA PRO A 496 23.91 24.32 8.02
C PRO A 496 25.29 24.96 8.17
N GLY A 497 26.36 24.17 8.30
CA GLY A 497 27.71 24.68 8.58
C GLY A 497 28.15 25.81 7.64
N ASN A 498 27.79 25.69 6.36
CA ASN A 498 28.10 26.70 5.34
C ASN A 498 27.37 28.03 5.59
N LEU A 499 26.11 27.98 6.05
CA LEU A 499 25.33 29.17 6.45
C LEU A 499 25.89 29.83 7.72
N VAL A 500 26.42 29.04 8.65
CA VAL A 500 27.07 29.56 9.87
C VAL A 500 28.37 30.28 9.55
N LEU A 501 29.18 29.73 8.64
CA LEU A 501 30.43 30.35 8.22
C LEU A 501 30.17 31.65 7.44
N MET A 502 29.27 31.61 6.45
CA MET A 502 28.91 32.79 5.66
C MET A 502 28.30 33.93 6.52
N SER A 503 27.50 33.60 7.53
CA SER A 503 26.91 34.61 8.42
C SER A 503 27.93 35.25 9.38
N ARG A 504 28.97 34.53 9.81
CA ARG A 504 30.02 35.06 10.69
C ARG A 504 30.87 36.14 10.01
N ASP A 505 31.21 35.94 8.74
CA ASP A 505 32.04 36.90 7.99
C ASP A 505 31.28 38.22 7.76
N THR A 506 30.02 38.14 7.31
CA THR A 506 29.14 39.31 7.16
C THR A 506 28.87 40.01 8.49
N LEU A 507 28.78 39.27 9.59
CA LEU A 507 28.62 39.84 10.93
C LEU A 507 29.83 40.66 11.39
N SER A 508 31.03 40.22 11.03
CA SER A 508 32.25 40.93 11.38
C SER A 508 32.42 42.23 10.58
N GLN A 509 31.91 42.26 9.33
CA GLN A 509 32.08 43.36 8.39
C GLN A 509 30.87 44.33 8.31
N GLY A 510 29.67 43.90 8.73
CA GLY A 510 28.40 44.61 8.54
C GLY A 510 27.79 45.22 9.80
N ARG A 511 28.60 45.75 10.72
CA ARG A 511 28.10 46.43 11.93
C ARG A 511 27.16 47.58 11.55
N GLY A 512 25.87 47.46 11.92
CA GLY A 512 24.84 48.48 11.66
C GLY A 512 23.93 48.21 10.47
N ALA A 513 24.23 47.22 9.62
CA ALA A 513 23.41 46.87 8.45
C ALA A 513 22.07 46.20 8.82
N PHE A 514 21.99 45.55 9.98
CA PHE A 514 20.78 44.90 10.48
C PHE A 514 20.19 45.66 11.67
N TYR A 515 18.88 45.55 11.89
CA TYR A 515 18.25 46.12 13.10
C TYR A 515 18.78 45.41 14.36
N ALA A 516 19.61 46.08 15.14
CA ALA A 516 20.19 45.52 16.36
C ALA A 516 19.20 45.57 17.54
N ALA A 517 19.04 44.41 18.21
CA ALA A 517 18.56 44.16 19.59
C ALA A 517 17.34 43.21 19.72
N ARG A 518 17.47 41.96 19.25
CA ARG A 518 16.95 40.72 19.90
C ARG A 518 17.13 39.47 19.05
N THR A 519 17.39 39.63 17.76
CA THR A 519 17.93 38.59 16.89
C THR A 519 19.45 38.72 16.94
N THR A 520 20.14 37.75 17.56
CA THR A 520 21.49 37.43 17.08
C THR A 520 21.40 37.37 15.57
N ALA A 521 22.29 38.02 14.83
CA ALA A 521 22.29 38.07 13.36
C ALA A 521 22.49 36.68 12.73
N ARG A 522 21.45 35.89 12.90
CA ARG A 522 21.14 34.57 12.43
C ARG A 522 19.79 34.79 11.76
N ILE A 523 19.62 34.20 10.58
CA ILE A 523 18.30 34.12 9.96
C ILE A 523 17.35 33.54 11.03
N PRO A 524 16.18 34.16 11.31
CA PRO A 524 15.34 33.72 12.41
C PRO A 524 15.06 32.22 12.28
N THR A 525 15.23 31.50 13.37
CA THR A 525 14.98 30.06 13.42
C THR A 525 13.51 29.78 13.12
N ALA A 526 13.17 28.53 12.77
CA ALA A 526 11.77 28.16 12.61
C ALA A 526 10.91 28.47 13.86
N ALA A 527 11.50 28.41 15.06
CA ALA A 527 10.83 28.74 16.32
C ALA A 527 10.54 30.23 16.51
N GLU A 528 11.34 31.11 15.90
CA GLU A 528 11.18 32.57 15.98
C GLU A 528 10.27 33.11 14.88
N ASN A 529 10.04 32.32 13.83
CA ASN A 529 9.11 32.62 12.73
C ASN A 529 7.71 32.00 12.90
N MET A 530 7.52 31.17 13.92
CA MET A 530 6.24 30.63 14.40
C MET A 530 5.84 31.33 15.68
#